data_AF-A0A5J4P9H3-F1
#
_entry.id   AF-A0A5J4P9H3-F1
#
_cell.length_a   1.000
_cell.length_b   1.000
_cell.length_c   1.000
_cell.angle_alpha   90.00
_cell.angle_beta   90.00
_cell.angle_gamma   90.00
#
_symmetry.space_group_name_H-M   'P 1'
#
loop_
_entity.id
_entity.type
_entity.pdbx_description
1 polymer ?
#
loop_
_entity_poly.entity_id
_entity_poly.type
_entity_poly.pdbx_seq_one_letter_code
_entity_poly.pdbx_strand_id
1 'polypeptide(L)'
;LIASSRANSPLPAALQAMWNDNLACNMGWTNDYHLDVNTEQNYWLANVGNLAECNAPLFTYTKDLASYGEKTAQTVYGCRGWCAHTVANVWGYSAPSQSIAWGLFPLASSWLVSHVWKHYLYTQDQQFLAKEGYPLLKGNATFLLDFLVKDPNSGYLVTGPCISPENWFIYKGQSMGASMMPTGDRQLAYEILSSTAQAAKILGVDQAFADS
;
A
#
# COMPACT_ATOMS: atom_id res chain seq x y z
N LEU A 1 -10.54 -15.73 6.34
CA LEU A 1 -9.12 -16.12 6.32
C LEU A 1 -8.92 -17.62 6.13
N ILE A 2 -9.23 -18.50 7.10
CA ILE A 2 -9.02 -19.96 6.94
C ILE A 2 -9.62 -20.51 5.63
N ALA A 3 -10.85 -20.13 5.30
CA ALA A 3 -11.50 -20.64 4.09
C ALA A 3 -11.14 -19.86 2.82
N SER A 4 -10.50 -18.69 2.92
CA SER A 4 -10.38 -17.72 1.80
C SER A 4 -8.97 -17.24 1.48
N SER A 5 -7.98 -17.54 2.32
CA SER A 5 -6.59 -17.08 2.19
C SER A 5 -5.68 -18.08 2.90
N ARG A 6 -5.56 -19.29 2.37
CA ARG A 6 -4.64 -20.32 2.87
C ARG A 6 -3.25 -20.05 2.35
N ALA A 7 -2.21 -20.59 2.99
CA ALA A 7 -0.83 -20.36 2.58
C ALA A 7 -0.54 -20.68 1.09
N ASN A 8 -1.31 -21.59 0.49
CA ASN A 8 -1.22 -21.97 -0.92
C ASN A 8 -2.34 -21.41 -1.81
N SER A 9 -3.15 -20.47 -1.30
CA SER A 9 -4.15 -19.78 -2.12
C SER A 9 -3.43 -18.95 -3.19
N PRO A 10 -3.87 -19.00 -4.46
CA PRO A 10 -3.21 -18.27 -5.55
C PRO A 10 -3.40 -16.75 -5.45
N LEU A 11 -4.38 -16.31 -4.67
CA LEU A 11 -4.82 -14.93 -4.56
C LEU A 11 -5.26 -14.63 -3.12
N PRO A 12 -5.12 -13.37 -2.64
CA PRO A 12 -5.66 -12.95 -1.36
C PRO A 12 -7.19 -12.81 -1.39
N ALA A 13 -7.78 -12.62 -0.20
CA ALA A 13 -9.20 -12.35 -0.06
C ALA A 13 -9.56 -10.96 -0.61
N ALA A 14 -10.37 -10.93 -1.68
CA ALA A 14 -11.00 -9.72 -2.23
C ALA A 14 -12.15 -9.21 -1.32
N LEU A 15 -12.90 -8.20 -1.76
CA LEU A 15 -14.03 -7.60 -1.00
C LEU A 15 -15.05 -8.61 -0.45
N GLN A 16 -15.35 -9.67 -1.18
CA GLN A 16 -16.21 -10.80 -0.77
C GLN A 16 -15.41 -12.10 -0.62
N ALA A 17 -14.10 -11.98 -0.40
CA ALA A 17 -13.17 -13.09 -0.35
C ALA A 17 -13.23 -13.93 -1.64
N MET A 18 -13.74 -15.16 -1.56
CA MET A 18 -13.90 -16.07 -2.70
C MET A 18 -15.37 -16.41 -3.00
N TRP A 19 -16.32 -15.83 -2.26
CA TRP A 19 -17.74 -16.13 -2.39
C TRP A 19 -18.43 -15.00 -3.13
N ASN A 20 -18.70 -15.23 -4.41
CA ASN A 20 -19.36 -14.27 -5.26
C ASN A 20 -20.32 -15.03 -6.19
N ASP A 21 -21.60 -14.69 -6.08
CA ASP A 21 -22.69 -15.25 -6.89
C ASP A 21 -22.86 -14.53 -8.24
N ASN A 22 -21.79 -13.89 -8.69
CA ASN A 22 -21.70 -13.00 -9.84
C ASN A 22 -22.37 -11.63 -9.65
N LEU A 23 -23.12 -11.38 -8.57
CA LEU A 23 -23.71 -10.05 -8.35
C LEU A 23 -22.63 -9.01 -8.08
N ALA A 24 -21.64 -9.33 -7.24
CA ALA A 24 -20.61 -8.35 -6.87
C ALA A 24 -19.63 -7.99 -7.99
N CYS A 25 -19.42 -8.90 -8.95
CA CYS A 25 -18.67 -8.58 -10.17
C CYS A 25 -19.39 -7.53 -11.05
N ASN A 26 -20.69 -7.35 -10.88
CA ASN A 26 -21.52 -6.41 -11.65
C ASN A 26 -21.88 -5.15 -10.85
N MET A 27 -21.35 -4.99 -9.63
CA MET A 27 -21.49 -3.76 -8.82
C MET A 27 -20.30 -2.82 -8.99
N GLY A 28 -20.41 -1.59 -8.49
CA GLY A 28 -19.42 -0.52 -8.72
C GLY A 28 -17.97 -0.82 -8.31
N TRP A 29 -17.75 -1.75 -7.38
CA TRP A 29 -16.41 -2.15 -6.89
C TRP A 29 -15.94 -3.52 -7.41
N THR A 30 -16.76 -4.22 -8.20
CA THR A 30 -16.38 -5.43 -8.96
C THR A 30 -15.73 -6.59 -8.17
N ASN A 31 -15.92 -6.65 -6.84
CA ASN A 31 -15.21 -7.59 -5.97
C ASN A 31 -13.67 -7.53 -6.16
N ASP A 32 -13.14 -6.31 -6.26
CA ASP A 32 -11.71 -6.03 -6.46
C ASP A 32 -10.87 -6.20 -5.18
N TYR A 33 -9.60 -5.80 -5.27
CA TYR A 33 -8.79 -5.47 -4.13
C TYR A 33 -8.84 -3.96 -3.92
N HIS A 34 -9.65 -3.54 -2.96
CA HIS A 34 -9.78 -2.14 -2.55
C HIS A 34 -8.76 -1.83 -1.46
N LEU A 35 -7.80 -0.95 -1.75
CA LEU A 35 -6.55 -0.75 -1.02
C LEU A 35 -6.50 0.55 -0.21
N ASP A 36 -7.63 1.21 -0.03
CA ASP A 36 -7.75 2.39 0.83
C ASP A 36 -8.43 2.09 2.17
N VAL A 37 -8.69 0.80 2.47
CA VAL A 37 -8.97 0.22 3.80
C VAL A 37 -9.36 -1.26 3.72
N ASN A 38 -10.12 -1.67 2.70
CA ASN A 38 -10.87 -2.93 2.77
C ASN A 38 -9.98 -4.17 2.72
N THR A 39 -9.01 -4.19 1.80
CA THR A 39 -8.06 -5.31 1.67
C THR A 39 -7.17 -5.36 2.89
N GLU A 40 -6.73 -4.23 3.41
CA GLU A 40 -5.98 -4.14 4.67
C GLU A 40 -6.82 -4.73 5.82
N GLN A 41 -8.09 -4.31 5.92
CA GLN A 41 -9.02 -4.76 6.94
C GLN A 41 -9.27 -6.27 6.90
N ASN A 42 -9.32 -6.88 5.72
CA ASN A 42 -9.45 -8.34 5.58
C ASN A 42 -8.35 -9.09 6.34
N TYR A 43 -7.16 -8.49 6.51
CA TYR A 43 -5.97 -9.13 7.09
C TYR A 43 -5.60 -8.63 8.48
N TRP A 44 -6.30 -7.67 9.09
CA TRP A 44 -5.99 -7.21 10.46
C TRP A 44 -6.02 -8.35 11.49
N LEU A 45 -6.90 -9.34 11.31
CA LEU A 45 -7.01 -10.49 12.21
C LEU A 45 -5.90 -11.53 12.00
N ALA A 46 -5.16 -11.51 10.89
CA ALA A 46 -4.33 -12.65 10.50
C ALA A 46 -3.26 -12.99 11.54
N ASN A 47 -2.46 -12.02 12.00
CA ASN A 47 -1.42 -12.31 13.01
C ASN A 47 -2.01 -12.40 14.43
N VAL A 48 -2.84 -11.44 14.84
CA VAL A 48 -3.41 -11.39 16.20
C VAL A 48 -4.37 -12.56 16.49
N GLY A 49 -5.04 -13.07 15.47
CA GLY A 49 -5.91 -14.24 15.53
C GLY A 49 -5.16 -15.58 15.42
N ASN A 50 -3.82 -15.57 15.45
CA ASN A 50 -2.98 -16.76 15.33
C ASN A 50 -3.20 -17.54 14.00
N LEU A 51 -3.30 -16.80 12.91
CA LEU A 51 -3.49 -17.29 11.53
C LEU A 51 -2.42 -16.67 10.61
N ALA A 52 -1.18 -16.58 11.10
CA ALA A 52 -0.11 -15.84 10.42
C ALA A 52 0.16 -16.37 8.99
N GLU A 53 0.03 -17.68 8.78
CA GLU A 53 0.16 -18.34 7.49
C GLU A 53 -0.90 -17.89 6.48
N CYS A 54 -2.03 -17.35 6.94
CA CYS A 54 -3.07 -16.83 6.06
C CYS A 54 -2.64 -15.53 5.35
N ASN A 55 -1.57 -14.86 5.77
CA ASN A 55 -1.04 -13.68 5.08
C ASN A 55 -0.28 -14.00 3.79
N ALA A 56 0.22 -15.23 3.60
CA ALA A 56 1.12 -15.54 2.49
C ALA A 56 0.58 -15.16 1.10
N PRO A 57 -0.74 -15.34 0.79
CA PRO A 57 -1.30 -14.89 -0.48
C PRO A 57 -1.27 -13.36 -0.64
N LEU A 58 -1.45 -12.60 0.45
CA LEU A 58 -1.37 -11.13 0.41
C LEU A 58 0.06 -10.70 0.07
N PHE A 59 1.08 -11.30 0.68
CA PHE A 59 2.47 -10.91 0.42
C PHE A 59 2.94 -11.30 -0.97
N THR A 60 2.53 -12.48 -1.45
CA THR A 60 2.76 -12.90 -2.83
C THR A 60 2.13 -11.91 -3.82
N TYR A 61 0.86 -11.57 -3.60
CA TYR A 61 0.16 -10.59 -4.43
C TYR A 61 0.78 -9.20 -4.35
N THR A 62 1.19 -8.73 -3.17
CA THR A 62 1.88 -7.45 -2.99
C THR A 62 3.18 -7.40 -3.79
N LYS A 63 3.93 -8.50 -3.84
CA LYS A 63 5.14 -8.62 -4.67
C LYS A 63 4.83 -8.52 -6.17
N ASP A 64 3.79 -9.19 -6.62
CA ASP A 64 3.36 -9.10 -8.02
C ASP A 64 2.91 -7.67 -8.34
N LEU A 65 2.04 -7.09 -7.51
CA LEU A 65 1.55 -5.73 -7.65
C LEU A 65 2.70 -4.71 -7.64
N ALA A 66 3.73 -4.92 -6.82
CA ALA A 66 4.92 -4.08 -6.82
C ALA A 66 5.62 -4.06 -8.18
N SER A 67 5.80 -5.22 -8.82
CA SER A 67 6.42 -5.30 -10.15
C SER A 67 5.64 -4.53 -11.22
N TYR A 68 4.30 -4.58 -11.20
CA TYR A 68 3.47 -3.77 -12.08
C TYR A 68 3.47 -2.28 -11.67
N GLY A 69 3.53 -2.02 -10.36
CA GLY A 69 3.55 -0.70 -9.75
C GLY A 69 4.78 0.13 -10.09
N GLU A 70 5.92 -0.50 -10.41
CA GLU A 70 7.13 0.19 -10.89
C GLU A 70 6.84 0.98 -12.17
N LYS A 71 6.10 0.38 -13.11
CA LYS A 71 5.70 1.06 -14.34
C LYS A 71 4.77 2.24 -14.06
N THR A 72 3.86 2.09 -13.10
CA THR A 72 2.96 3.18 -12.69
C THR A 72 3.74 4.33 -12.05
N ALA A 73 4.65 4.04 -11.11
CA ALA A 73 5.50 5.04 -10.47
C ALA A 73 6.30 5.85 -11.52
N GLN A 74 6.91 5.15 -12.49
CA GLN A 74 7.68 5.79 -13.54
C GLN A 74 6.82 6.59 -14.53
N THR A 75 5.68 6.04 -14.94
CA THR A 75 4.85 6.63 -16.02
C THR A 75 4.01 7.81 -15.51
N VAL A 76 3.42 7.67 -14.32
CA VAL A 76 2.50 8.67 -13.76
C VAL A 76 3.25 9.74 -12.98
N TYR A 77 4.28 9.36 -12.23
CA TYR A 77 4.96 10.23 -11.29
C TYR A 77 6.43 10.52 -11.64
N GLY A 78 7.00 9.85 -12.63
CA GLY A 78 8.44 9.96 -12.92
C GLY A 78 9.33 9.48 -11.77
N CYS A 79 8.77 8.71 -10.84
CA CYS A 79 9.42 8.28 -9.60
C CYS A 79 10.00 6.88 -9.74
N ARG A 80 11.07 6.60 -8.99
CA ARG A 80 11.58 5.23 -8.76
C ARG A 80 10.67 4.50 -7.78
N GLY A 81 11.02 3.23 -7.51
CA GLY A 81 10.25 2.39 -6.60
C GLY A 81 8.94 1.95 -7.24
N TRP A 82 7.92 1.71 -6.42
CA TRP A 82 6.62 1.28 -6.89
C TRP A 82 5.48 1.89 -6.07
N CYS A 83 4.35 2.11 -6.74
CA CYS A 83 3.12 2.54 -6.11
C CYS A 83 1.91 1.81 -6.69
N ALA A 84 0.81 1.84 -5.94
CA ALA A 84 -0.51 1.37 -6.33
C ALA A 84 -1.54 2.34 -5.74
N HIS A 85 -2.75 2.31 -6.29
CA HIS A 85 -3.84 3.18 -5.90
C HIS A 85 -5.00 2.38 -5.30
N THR A 86 -6.10 3.05 -5.00
CA THR A 86 -7.29 2.51 -4.33
C THR A 86 -7.80 1.20 -4.93
N VAL A 87 -7.79 1.04 -6.25
CA VAL A 87 -8.32 -0.16 -6.91
C VAL A 87 -7.17 -0.98 -7.45
N ALA A 88 -7.17 -2.28 -7.17
CA ALA A 88 -6.28 -3.25 -7.78
C ALA A 88 -7.00 -4.55 -8.13
N ASN A 89 -6.41 -5.36 -9.01
CA ASN A 89 -7.00 -6.61 -9.48
C ASN A 89 -5.93 -7.68 -9.75
N VAL A 90 -6.38 -8.88 -10.10
CA VAL A 90 -5.53 -10.06 -10.34
C VAL A 90 -4.57 -9.91 -11.53
N TRP A 91 -4.71 -8.85 -12.33
CA TRP A 91 -3.89 -8.58 -13.51
C TRP A 91 -2.85 -7.48 -13.29
N GLY A 92 -2.65 -7.05 -12.03
CA GLY A 92 -1.63 -6.06 -11.70
C GLY A 92 -2.06 -4.62 -11.99
N TYR A 93 -3.36 -4.31 -11.93
CA TYR A 93 -3.83 -2.94 -12.07
C TYR A 93 -3.37 -2.08 -10.88
N SER A 94 -2.37 -1.22 -11.12
CA SER A 94 -1.78 -0.33 -10.10
C SER A 94 -1.96 1.16 -10.41
N ALA A 95 -2.49 1.50 -11.58
CA ALA A 95 -2.70 2.88 -12.04
C ALA A 95 -3.80 3.60 -11.23
N PRO A 96 -3.79 4.95 -11.18
CA PRO A 96 -4.90 5.69 -10.59
C PRO A 96 -6.19 5.39 -11.36
N SER A 97 -7.29 5.23 -10.63
CA SER A 97 -8.58 4.90 -11.22
C SER A 97 -9.28 6.13 -11.81
N GLN A 98 -10.51 5.97 -12.27
CA GLN A 98 -11.19 6.92 -13.18
C GLN A 98 -11.48 8.31 -12.59
N SER A 99 -11.45 8.46 -11.26
CA SER A 99 -11.76 9.73 -10.59
C SER A 99 -10.72 10.08 -9.55
N ILE A 100 -10.39 11.36 -9.46
CA ILE A 100 -9.54 11.89 -8.39
C ILE A 100 -10.18 11.65 -7.01
N ALA A 101 -11.50 11.76 -6.89
CA ALA A 101 -12.20 11.79 -5.61
C ALA A 101 -12.03 10.51 -4.76
N TRP A 102 -11.74 9.38 -5.40
CA TRP A 102 -11.55 8.09 -4.75
C TRP A 102 -10.35 7.33 -5.30
N GLY A 103 -9.92 7.58 -6.54
CA GLY A 103 -8.88 6.80 -7.21
C GLY A 103 -7.46 7.37 -7.12
N LEU A 104 -7.27 8.63 -6.72
CA LEU A 104 -5.94 9.26 -6.64
C LEU A 104 -5.34 9.13 -5.22
N PHE A 105 -5.15 7.89 -4.76
CA PHE A 105 -4.52 7.58 -3.48
C PHE A 105 -3.25 6.72 -3.69
N PRO A 106 -2.11 7.31 -4.11
CA PRO A 106 -0.87 6.56 -4.39
C PRO A 106 -0.25 5.87 -3.16
N LEU A 107 -0.67 6.24 -1.95
CA LEU A 107 -0.20 5.66 -0.69
C LEU A 107 -0.97 4.39 -0.28
N ALA A 108 -1.93 3.93 -1.07
CA ALA A 108 -2.53 2.60 -0.93
C ALA A 108 -1.44 1.50 -0.85
N SER A 109 -0.43 1.59 -1.73
CA SER A 109 0.74 0.71 -1.67
C SER A 109 1.48 0.76 -0.33
N SER A 110 1.62 1.95 0.27
CA SER A 110 2.25 2.12 1.58
C SER A 110 1.43 1.48 2.70
N TRP A 111 0.11 1.59 2.65
CA TRP A 111 -0.76 0.92 3.63
C TRP A 111 -0.66 -0.61 3.50
N LEU A 112 -0.72 -1.13 2.27
CA LEU A 112 -0.54 -2.54 1.99
C LEU A 112 0.80 -3.08 2.52
N VAL A 113 1.90 -2.37 2.27
CA VAL A 113 3.25 -2.76 2.74
C VAL A 113 3.39 -2.68 4.26
N SER A 114 2.58 -1.87 4.95
CA SER A 114 2.58 -1.86 6.41
C SER A 114 2.26 -3.24 7.01
N HIS A 115 1.47 -4.07 6.32
CA HIS A 115 1.16 -5.43 6.75
C HIS A 115 2.37 -6.35 6.72
N VAL A 116 3.27 -6.14 5.76
CA VAL A 116 4.52 -6.89 5.63
C VAL A 116 5.41 -6.65 6.84
N TRP A 117 5.58 -5.38 7.22
CA TRP A 117 6.33 -5.02 8.42
C TRP A 117 5.67 -5.54 9.70
N LYS A 118 4.35 -5.37 9.83
CA LYS A 118 3.59 -5.89 10.97
C LYS A 118 3.76 -7.39 11.11
N HIS A 119 3.74 -8.15 10.02
CA HIS A 119 3.99 -9.59 10.08
C HIS A 119 5.36 -9.93 10.67
N TYR A 120 6.42 -9.26 10.23
CA TYR A 120 7.73 -9.41 10.86
C TYR A 120 7.70 -9.06 12.35
N LEU A 121 7.01 -7.99 12.77
CA LEU A 121 6.91 -7.66 14.20
C LEU A 121 6.24 -8.77 15.03
N TYR A 122 5.27 -9.49 14.47
CA TYR A 122 4.62 -10.61 15.14
C TYR A 122 5.48 -11.89 15.14
N THR A 123 6.15 -12.20 14.04
CA THR A 123 6.86 -13.48 13.87
C THR A 123 8.34 -13.43 14.23
N GLN A 124 8.95 -12.24 14.17
CA GLN A 124 10.39 -12.01 14.24
C GLN A 124 11.19 -12.84 13.22
N ASP A 125 10.54 -13.26 12.12
CA ASP A 125 11.18 -14.06 11.07
C ASP A 125 12.09 -13.19 10.19
N GLN A 126 13.39 -13.22 10.50
CA GLN A 126 14.40 -12.48 9.73
C GLN A 126 14.60 -13.05 8.31
N GLN A 127 14.28 -14.32 8.05
CA GLN A 127 14.37 -14.86 6.69
C GLN A 127 13.25 -14.29 5.82
N PHE A 128 12.02 -14.24 6.34
CA PHE A 128 10.91 -13.54 5.70
C PHE A 128 11.26 -12.06 5.47
N LEU A 129 11.76 -11.37 6.51
CA LEU A 129 12.16 -9.97 6.40
C LEU A 129 13.22 -9.77 5.33
N ALA A 130 14.26 -10.61 5.27
CA ALA A 130 15.33 -10.45 4.29
C ALA A 130 14.88 -10.74 2.84
N LYS A 131 14.05 -11.77 2.63
CA LYS A 131 13.72 -12.29 1.29
C LYS A 131 12.52 -11.61 0.65
N GLU A 132 11.53 -11.22 1.45
CA GLU A 132 10.25 -10.69 0.98
C GLU A 132 9.98 -9.33 1.58
N GLY A 133 10.14 -9.19 2.90
CA GLY A 133 9.67 -8.01 3.60
C GLY A 133 10.43 -6.73 3.27
N TYR A 134 11.75 -6.80 3.36
CA TYR A 134 12.64 -5.68 3.14
C TYR A 134 12.67 -5.19 1.68
N PRO A 135 12.71 -6.07 0.65
CA PRO A 135 12.59 -5.63 -0.74
C PRO A 135 11.30 -4.82 -1.01
N LEU A 136 10.16 -5.25 -0.47
CA LEU A 136 8.88 -4.55 -0.60
C LEU A 136 8.90 -3.18 0.09
N LEU A 137 9.39 -3.14 1.34
CA LEU A 137 9.57 -1.92 2.13
C LEU A 137 10.48 -0.93 1.41
N LYS A 138 11.68 -1.35 1.01
CA LYS A 138 12.66 -0.52 0.30
C LYS A 138 12.10 0.02 -1.01
N GLY A 139 11.42 -0.82 -1.79
CA GLY A 139 10.80 -0.40 -3.05
C GLY A 139 9.75 0.70 -2.86
N ASN A 140 8.89 0.57 -1.84
CA ASN A 140 7.87 1.57 -1.55
C ASN A 140 8.46 2.84 -0.91
N ALA A 141 9.43 2.70 0.00
CA ALA A 141 10.17 3.83 0.57
C ALA A 141 10.91 4.62 -0.52
N THR A 142 11.47 3.95 -1.53
CA THR A 142 12.12 4.60 -2.67
C THR A 142 11.11 5.46 -3.45
N PHE A 143 9.89 4.97 -3.66
CA PHE A 143 8.82 5.77 -4.26
C PHE A 143 8.49 6.99 -3.40
N LEU A 144 8.31 6.82 -2.08
CA LEU A 144 8.01 7.92 -1.18
C LEU A 144 9.09 9.01 -1.20
N LEU A 145 10.37 8.64 -1.22
CA LEU A 145 11.49 9.59 -1.27
C LEU A 145 11.49 10.44 -2.55
N ASP A 146 11.09 9.85 -3.69
CA ASP A 146 10.98 10.59 -4.96
C ASP A 146 9.65 11.38 -5.07
N PHE A 147 8.58 10.87 -4.45
CA PHE A 147 7.25 11.46 -4.50
C PHE A 147 7.07 12.64 -3.54
N LEU A 148 7.82 12.67 -2.44
CA LEU A 148 7.84 13.78 -1.50
C LEU A 148 8.46 15.02 -2.14
N VAL A 149 7.74 16.14 -2.07
CA VAL A 149 8.21 17.43 -2.59
C VAL A 149 8.28 18.47 -1.48
N LYS A 150 9.17 19.45 -1.61
CA LYS A 150 9.27 20.54 -0.64
C LYS A 150 8.14 21.53 -0.83
N ASP A 151 7.30 21.73 0.18
CA ASP A 151 6.27 22.78 0.17
C ASP A 151 6.96 24.17 0.17
N PRO A 152 6.67 25.05 -0.80
CA PRO A 152 7.31 26.36 -0.89
C PRO A 152 6.97 27.29 0.27
N ASN A 153 5.88 27.05 1.00
CA ASN A 153 5.44 27.93 2.10
C ASN A 153 6.08 27.56 3.43
N SER A 154 6.11 26.27 3.77
CA SER A 154 6.60 25.76 5.05
C SER A 154 8.02 25.18 4.97
N GLY A 155 8.48 24.78 3.79
CA GLY A 155 9.75 24.09 3.59
C GLY A 155 9.75 22.62 4.03
N TYR A 156 8.64 22.08 4.53
CA TYR A 156 8.50 20.65 4.85
C TYR A 156 8.35 19.81 3.59
N LEU A 157 8.70 18.54 3.69
CA LEU A 157 8.37 17.54 2.67
C LEU A 157 6.89 17.17 2.79
N VAL A 158 6.19 17.24 1.66
CA VAL A 158 4.76 16.95 1.54
C VAL A 158 4.52 15.96 0.40
N THR A 159 3.55 15.06 0.57
CA THR A 159 3.07 14.20 -0.52
C THR A 159 2.04 14.95 -1.35
N GLY A 160 1.81 14.50 -2.58
CA GLY A 160 0.62 14.85 -3.35
C GLY A 160 0.90 15.43 -4.74
N PRO A 161 -0.18 15.75 -5.49
CA PRO A 161 -1.57 15.78 -5.05
C PRO A 161 -2.11 14.39 -4.67
N CYS A 162 -2.81 14.33 -3.55
CA CYS A 162 -3.41 13.10 -2.99
C CYS A 162 -4.77 13.43 -2.36
N ILE A 163 -5.56 12.42 -2.02
CA ILE A 163 -6.84 12.56 -1.32
C ILE A 163 -6.76 12.05 0.12
N SER A 164 -7.58 12.62 1.01
CA SER A 164 -8.06 11.84 2.16
C SER A 164 -9.13 10.91 1.60
N PRO A 165 -8.95 9.57 1.62
CA PRO A 165 -9.79 8.64 0.88
C PRO A 165 -11.29 8.97 0.99
N GLU A 166 -11.90 9.19 -0.17
CA GLU A 166 -13.34 9.48 -0.36
C GLU A 166 -13.91 10.65 0.46
N ASN A 167 -13.07 11.60 0.87
CA ASN A 167 -13.50 12.78 1.61
C ASN A 167 -13.33 14.08 0.83
N TRP A 168 -14.15 15.07 1.16
CA TRP A 168 -14.12 16.40 0.57
C TRP A 168 -13.97 17.49 1.64
N PHE A 169 -13.38 18.60 1.24
CA PHE A 169 -13.27 19.80 2.06
C PHE A 169 -13.69 21.03 1.26
N ILE A 170 -14.13 22.08 1.97
CA ILE A 170 -14.52 23.35 1.36
C ILE A 170 -13.33 24.31 1.36
N TYR A 171 -12.95 24.79 0.18
CA TYR A 171 -11.96 25.85 0.01
C TYR A 171 -12.54 26.97 -0.84
N LYS A 172 -12.57 28.19 -0.29
CA LYS A 172 -13.16 29.39 -0.95
C LYS A 172 -14.57 29.15 -1.51
N GLY A 173 -15.39 28.39 -0.78
CA GLY A 173 -16.78 28.06 -1.17
C GLY A 173 -16.93 26.93 -2.18
N GLN A 174 -15.83 26.29 -2.62
CA GLN A 174 -15.86 25.16 -3.55
C GLN A 174 -15.52 23.84 -2.83
N SER A 175 -16.18 22.76 -3.23
CA SER A 175 -15.88 21.40 -2.77
C SER A 175 -14.66 20.86 -3.52
N MET A 176 -13.64 20.43 -2.78
CA MET A 176 -12.37 19.91 -3.29
C MET A 176 -12.06 18.56 -2.63
N GLY A 177 -11.39 17.66 -3.35
CA GLY A 177 -10.99 16.34 -2.82
C GLY A 177 -9.49 16.15 -2.68
N ALA A 178 -8.69 16.77 -3.56
CA ALA A 178 -7.24 16.62 -3.55
C ALA A 178 -6.53 17.75 -2.78
N SER A 179 -5.50 17.40 -2.04
CA SER A 179 -4.63 18.32 -1.30
C SER A 179 -3.19 17.82 -1.26
N MET A 180 -2.29 18.65 -0.73
CA MET A 180 -0.92 18.24 -0.39
C MET A 180 -0.90 17.76 1.06
N MET A 181 -0.22 16.64 1.32
CA MET A 181 -0.06 16.02 2.63
C MET A 181 -1.38 15.88 3.44
N PRO A 182 -2.37 15.12 2.95
CA PRO A 182 -3.43 14.61 3.81
C PRO A 182 -2.86 13.92 5.06
N THR A 183 -3.56 13.98 6.20
CA THR A 183 -3.04 13.39 7.45
C THR A 183 -2.76 11.90 7.35
N GLY A 184 -3.57 11.15 6.58
CA GLY A 184 -3.35 9.73 6.30
C GLY A 184 -2.01 9.49 5.61
N ASP A 185 -1.69 10.29 4.59
CA ASP A 185 -0.42 10.21 3.90
C ASP A 185 0.77 10.40 4.83
N ARG A 186 0.70 11.41 5.71
CA ARG A 186 1.76 11.68 6.68
C ARG A 186 2.04 10.45 7.55
N GLN A 187 0.98 9.79 8.02
CA GLN A 187 1.10 8.63 8.89
C GLN A 187 1.72 7.44 8.14
N LEU A 188 1.23 7.16 6.93
CA LEU A 188 1.71 6.05 6.11
C LEU A 188 3.15 6.27 5.65
N ALA A 189 3.50 7.47 5.20
CA ALA A 189 4.87 7.81 4.82
C ALA A 189 5.82 7.67 6.01
N TYR A 190 5.45 8.20 7.17
CA TYR A 190 6.24 8.03 8.39
C TYR A 190 6.42 6.56 8.77
N GLU A 191 5.34 5.77 8.75
CA GLU A 191 5.36 4.35 9.08
C GLU A 191 6.30 3.59 8.14
N ILE A 192 6.20 3.78 6.83
CA ILE A 192 7.01 3.04 5.87
C ILE A 192 8.47 3.46 5.88
N LEU A 193 8.77 4.76 5.94
CA LEU A 193 10.16 5.23 6.03
C LEU A 193 10.82 4.71 7.32
N SER A 194 10.13 4.82 8.46
CA SER A 194 10.64 4.35 9.76
C SER A 194 10.82 2.83 9.79
N SER A 195 9.86 2.08 9.24
CA SER A 195 9.91 0.61 9.20
C SER A 195 11.02 0.11 8.27
N THR A 196 11.24 0.80 7.15
CA THR A 196 12.32 0.47 6.21
C THR A 196 13.69 0.69 6.84
N ALA A 197 13.90 1.81 7.54
CA ALA A 197 15.15 2.07 8.26
C ALA A 197 15.39 1.04 9.38
N GLN A 198 14.34 0.66 10.12
CA GLN A 198 14.44 -0.38 11.14
C GLN A 198 14.76 -1.75 10.54
N ALA A 199 14.10 -2.14 9.45
CA ALA A 199 14.37 -3.39 8.75
C ALA A 199 15.82 -3.45 8.21
N ALA A 200 16.30 -2.37 7.61
CA ALA A 200 17.68 -2.23 7.15
C ALA A 200 18.68 -2.44 8.30
N LYS A 201 18.43 -1.80 9.45
CA LYS A 201 19.25 -1.94 10.66
C LYS A 201 19.25 -3.37 11.20
N ILE A 202 18.10 -4.03 11.26
CA ILE A 202 17.96 -5.41 11.74
C ILE A 202 18.75 -6.38 10.86
N LEU A 203 18.69 -6.17 9.55
CA LEU A 203 19.37 -7.01 8.57
C LEU A 203 20.85 -6.64 8.37
N GLY A 204 21.29 -5.47 8.84
CA GLY A 204 22.66 -4.97 8.65
C GLY A 204 22.97 -4.61 7.20
N VAL A 205 21.99 -4.09 6.46
CA VAL A 205 22.10 -3.75 5.02
C VAL A 205 21.74 -2.30 4.75
N ASP A 206 22.16 -1.77 3.60
CA ASP A 206 21.65 -0.50 3.03
C ASP A 206 21.70 0.73 3.98
N GLN A 207 22.74 0.82 4.81
CA GLN A 207 22.88 1.89 5.81
C GLN A 207 22.73 3.31 5.20
N ALA A 208 23.35 3.56 4.05
CA ALA A 208 23.26 4.86 3.38
C ALA A 208 21.84 5.21 2.90
N PHE A 209 21.01 4.21 2.59
CA PHE A 209 19.61 4.42 2.24
C PHE A 209 18.73 4.58 3.49
N ALA A 210 19.07 3.90 4.58
CA ALA A 210 18.36 4.06 5.86
C ALA A 210 18.56 5.45 6.49
N ASP A 211 19.68 6.11 6.17
CA ASP A 211 20.06 7.44 6.67
C ASP A 211 19.67 8.60 5.71
N SER A 212 19.02 8.32 4.57
CA SER A 212 18.66 9.33 3.56
C SER A 212 17.37 10.08 3.82
#